data_AF-A0A1E7LKQ5-F1
#
_entry.id   AF-A0A1E7LKQ5-F1
#
_cell.length_a   1.000
_cell.length_b   1.000
_cell.length_c   1.000
_cell.angle_alpha   90.00
_cell.angle_beta   90.00
_cell.angle_gamma   90.00
#
_symmetry.space_group_name_H-M   'P 1'
#
loop_
_entity.id
_entity.type
_entity.pdbx_description
1 polymer ?
#
loop_
_entity_poly.entity_id
_entity_poly.type
_entity_poly.pdbx_seq_one_letter_code
_entity_poly.pdbx_strand_id
1 'polypeptide(L)' 'MEHKQASLEELGALADPPLTKDAVAGRIRRLLAMADKRAQDLGIPGTEATLSEEMADGLVG' A
#
# COMPACT_ATOMS: atom_id res chain seq x y z
N MET A 1 -12.38 5.78 -9.48
CA MET A 1 -11.83 4.91 -8.41
C MET A 1 -12.91 3.90 -8.07
N GLU A 2 -13.00 2.82 -8.84
CA GLU A 2 -14.18 1.92 -8.84
C GLU A 2 -14.26 0.97 -7.64
N HIS A 3 -13.19 0.81 -6.85
CA HIS A 3 -13.15 -0.18 -5.76
C HIS A 3 -12.47 0.36 -4.49
N LYS A 4 -12.85 1.55 -4.01
CA LYS A 4 -12.24 2.15 -2.81
C LYS A 4 -12.44 1.34 -1.51
N GLN A 5 -13.42 0.45 -1.48
CA GLN A 5 -13.78 -0.35 -0.30
C GLN A 5 -13.51 -1.86 -0.49
N ALA A 6 -12.91 -2.26 -1.61
CA ALA A 6 -12.60 -3.67 -1.83
C ALA A 6 -11.45 -4.11 -0.90
N SER A 7 -11.62 -5.27 -0.28
CA SER A 7 -10.58 -5.99 0.44
C SER A 7 -9.45 -6.43 -0.50
N LEU A 8 -8.29 -6.77 0.07
CA LEU A 8 -7.16 -7.29 -0.72
C LEU A 8 -7.49 -8.61 -1.44
N GLU A 9 -8.40 -9.40 -0.88
CA GLU A 9 -8.88 -10.64 -1.47
C GLU A 9 -9.76 -10.37 -2.69
N GLU A 10 -10.70 -9.43 -2.59
CA GLU A 10 -11.53 -8.99 -3.71
C GLU A 10 -10.69 -8.34 -4.82
N LEU A 11 -9.71 -7.50 -4.47
CA LEU A 11 -8.77 -6.93 -5.44
C LEU A 11 -7.93 -8.00 -6.14
N GLY A 12 -7.54 -9.04 -5.41
CA GLY A 12 -6.83 -10.19 -5.97
C GLY A 12 -7.68 -10.96 -6.97
N ALA A 13 -8.95 -11.20 -6.64
CA ALA A 13 -9.90 -11.89 -7.51
C ALA A 13 -10.26 -11.09 -8.78
N LEU A 14 -10.26 -9.76 -8.72
CA LEU A 14 -10.51 -8.87 -9.87
C LEU A 14 -9.32 -8.73 -10.82
N ALA A 15 -8.11 -9.14 -10.41
CA ALA A 15 -6.92 -9.06 -11.27
C ALA A 15 -6.98 -10.11 -12.39
N ASP A 16 -6.38 -9.80 -13.55
CA ASP A 16 -6.19 -10.74 -14.65
C ASP A 16 -4.70 -10.86 -15.00
N PRO A 17 -4.05 -12.00 -14.72
CA PRO A 17 -4.59 -13.18 -14.04
C PRO A 17 -4.91 -12.92 -12.54
N PRO A 18 -5.81 -13.70 -11.92
CA PRO A 18 -6.13 -13.56 -10.49
C PRO A 18 -4.91 -13.68 -9.60
N LEU A 19 -4.86 -12.86 -8.56
CA LEU A 19 -3.76 -12.78 -7.60
C LEU A 19 -4.25 -13.14 -6.19
N THR A 20 -3.35 -13.66 -5.35
CA THR A 20 -3.64 -13.82 -3.93
C THR A 20 -3.60 -12.47 -3.20
N LYS A 21 -4.29 -12.37 -2.06
CA LYS A 21 -4.23 -11.18 -1.19
C LYS A 21 -2.79 -10.81 -0.81
N ASP A 22 -1.92 -11.81 -0.60
CA ASP A 22 -0.52 -11.59 -0.23
C ASP A 22 0.31 -11.05 -1.39
N ALA A 23 0.03 -11.50 -2.62
CA ALA A 23 0.66 -10.97 -3.82
C ALA A 23 0.27 -9.50 -4.05
N VAL A 24 -1.00 -9.15 -3.83
CA VAL A 24 -1.48 -7.76 -3.88
C VAL A 24 -0.83 -6.93 -2.78
N ALA A 25 -0.82 -7.41 -1.53
CA ALA A 25 -0.17 -6.72 -0.41
C ALA A 25 1.33 -6.49 -0.67
N GLY A 26 2.03 -7.47 -1.22
CA GLY A 26 3.43 -7.36 -1.61
C GLY A 26 3.68 -6.31 -2.69
N ARG A 27 2.76 -6.17 -3.67
CA ARG A 27 2.83 -5.11 -4.69
C ARG A 27 2.65 -3.72 -4.07
N ILE A 28 1.69 -3.56 -3.16
CA ILE A 28 1.46 -2.28 -2.45
C ILE A 28 2.69 -1.90 -1.64
N ARG A 29 3.25 -2.82 -0.84
CA ARG A 29 4.50 -2.56 -0.08
C ARG A 29 5.66 -2.14 -0.97
N ARG A 30 5.83 -2.78 -2.14
CA ARG A 30 6.86 -2.38 -3.11
C ARG A 30 6.61 -0.99 -3.69
N LEU A 31 5.36 -0.63 -3.98
CA LEU A 31 5.00 0.70 -4.46
C LEU A 31 5.32 1.77 -3.41
N LEU A 32 4.97 1.53 -2.14
CA LEU A 32 5.29 2.44 -1.03
C LEU A 32 6.80 2.63 -0.89
N ALA A 33 7.57 1.54 -0.86
CA ALA A 33 9.04 1.62 -0.76
C ALA A 33 9.67 2.39 -1.94
N MET A 34 9.13 2.25 -3.16
CA MET A 34 9.60 3.04 -4.31
C MET A 34 9.25 4.52 -4.17
N ALA A 35 8.07 4.84 -3.65
CA ALA A 35 7.66 6.22 -3.37
C ALA A 35 8.55 6.84 -2.28
N ASP A 36 8.85 6.11 -1.20
CA ASP A 36 9.74 6.55 -0.13
C ASP A 36 11.15 6.81 -0.62
N LYS A 37 11.70 5.90 -1.45
CA LYS A 37 13.00 6.12 -2.08
C LYS A 37 13.00 7.41 -2.92
N ARG A 38 11.95 7.64 -3.70
CA ARG A 38 11.83 8.87 -4.50
C ARG A 38 11.68 10.11 -3.63
N ALA A 39 10.96 10.02 -2.51
CA ALA A 39 10.80 11.11 -1.55
C ALA A 39 12.15 11.48 -0.92
N GLN A 40 12.97 10.48 -0.55
CA GLN A 40 14.33 10.68 -0.07
C GLN A 40 15.21 11.41 -1.10
N ASP A 41 15.18 10.97 -2.36
CA ASP A 41 15.94 11.63 -3.44
C ASP A 41 15.53 13.11 -3.65
N LEU A 42 14.26 13.43 -3.37
CA LEU A 42 13.71 14.78 -3.50
C LEU A 42 13.81 15.61 -2.20
N GLY A 43 14.27 15.02 -1.10
CA GLY A 43 14.32 15.68 0.21
C GLY A 43 12.93 16.02 0.79
N ILE A 44 11.89 15.26 0.42
CA ILE A 44 10.53 15.43 0.93
C ILE A 44 10.13 14.27 1.86
N PRO A 45 9.11 14.44 2.72
CA PRO A 45 8.64 13.36 3.59
C PRO A 45 8.13 12.13 2.81
N GLY A 46 8.38 10.95 3.36
CA GLY A 46 7.92 9.67 2.82
C GLY A 46 6.43 9.40 3.09
N THR A 47 5.97 8.23 2.66
CA THR A 47 4.56 7.80 2.73
C THR A 47 4.02 7.72 4.16
N GLU A 48 4.86 7.35 5.13
CA GLU A 48 4.49 7.27 6.55
C GLU A 48 4.09 8.62 7.15
N ALA A 49 4.59 9.74 6.60
CA ALA A 49 4.25 11.08 7.09
C ALA A 49 2.77 11.45 6.85
N THR A 50 2.04 10.66 6.06
CA THR A 50 0.61 10.84 5.80
C THR A 50 -0.29 10.01 6.71
N LEU A 51 0.28 9.09 7.50
CA LEU A 51 -0.47 8.28 8.44
C LEU A 51 -0.77 9.09 9.70
N SER A 52 -2.00 9.04 10.19
CA SER A 52 -2.30 9.49 11.55
C SER A 52 -1.65 8.53 12.56
N GLU A 53 -1.36 9.01 13.75
CA GLU A 53 -0.80 8.19 14.84
C GLU A 53 -1.66 6.94 15.12
N GLU A 54 -2.98 7.07 15.04
CA GLU A 54 -3.95 5.98 15.18
C GLU A 54 -3.83 4.92 14.07
N MET A 55 -3.56 5.34 12.82
CA MET A 55 -3.39 4.41 11.70
C MET A 55 -2.03 3.71 11.73
N ALA A 56 -0.99 4.37 12.24
CA ALA A 56 0.35 3.81 12.37
C ALA A 56 0.40 2.68 13.42
N ASP A 57 -0.30 2.82 14.54
CA ASP A 57 -0.33 1.82 15.61
C ASP A 57 -1.00 0.50 15.17
N GLY A 58 -2.08 0.60 14.38
CA GLY A 58 -2.78 -0.56 13.81
C GLY A 58 -2.00 -1.37 12.76
N LEU A 59 -0.85 -0.87 12.28
CA LEU A 59 0.06 -1.56 11.37
C LEU A 59 1.17 -2.34 12.10
N VAL A 60 1.36 -2.09 13.40
CA VAL A 60 2.41 -2.69 14.24
C VAL A 60 1.85 -3.77 15.18
N GLY A 61 0.52 -3.96 15.23
CA GLY A 61 -0.19 -4.96 16.02
C GLY A 61 -0.40 -6.32 15.34
#